data_AF-A0AAE4LLQ8-F1
#
_entry.id   AF-A0AAE4LLQ8-F1
#
_cell.length_a   1.000
_cell.length_b   1.000
_cell.length_c   1.000
_cell.angle_alpha   90.00
_cell.angle_beta   90.00
_cell.angle_gamma   90.00
#
_symmetry.space_group_name_H-M   'P 1'
#
loop_
_entity.id
_entity.type
_entity.pdbx_description
1 polymer ?
#
loop_
_entity_poly.entity_id
_entity_poly.type
_entity_poly.pdbx_seq_one_letter_code
_entity_poly.pdbx_strand_id
1 'polypeptide(L)'
;MRYIIDSRYFDGTCLTSMSDDMHSDYGGETLEALREREKNPYLVAVSPVRMTLLVKRYTRALCKPFHEITEERYYELLECLPPARMQSDWFFVGEPYYRNLYALCFESDGRYFRAERPVRLSNVEIYRQIREHMEKVNLHPAIVKKASFVKYVNWYKKTVTYIPYYFEYGGKIYFLKNLATRTGSEFGDRRERNEMAALLRNLRGNRYEYCTFYSQKKDIFEFFDWLRKNKYTLEIQGDLFDFADDRSHVDFHGNVCEYSAVFHYRIYSRKLFGHIINQLRTVKRYHAWHKRREIR
;
A
#
# COMPACT_ATOMS: atom_id res chain seq x y z
N MET A 1 16.55 -23.52 19.57
CA MET A 1 15.29 -22.76 19.41
C MET A 1 15.21 -22.13 18.02
N ARG A 2 14.23 -22.59 17.23
CA ARG A 2 13.85 -22.04 15.94
C ARG A 2 12.36 -21.70 15.90
N TYR A 3 11.97 -20.88 14.93
CA TYR A 3 10.57 -20.52 14.68
C TYR A 3 10.16 -21.02 13.31
N ILE A 4 8.96 -21.59 13.19
CA ILE A 4 8.42 -22.07 11.93
C ILE A 4 7.55 -20.98 11.31
N ILE A 5 7.86 -20.57 10.08
CA ILE A 5 7.13 -19.55 9.32
C ILE A 5 6.93 -19.98 7.87
N ASP A 6 6.01 -19.33 7.16
CA ASP A 6 5.99 -19.37 5.70
C ASP A 6 7.15 -18.53 5.14
N SER A 7 7.97 -19.11 4.27
CA SER A 7 9.12 -18.43 3.67
C SER A 7 8.76 -17.30 2.69
N ARG A 8 7.52 -17.28 2.17
CA ARG A 8 7.10 -16.34 1.11
C ARG A 8 6.71 -14.97 1.64
N TYR A 9 6.28 -14.88 2.89
CA TYR A 9 5.81 -13.65 3.54
C TYR A 9 5.94 -13.74 5.06
N PHE A 10 5.84 -12.60 5.75
CA PHE A 10 5.74 -12.59 7.20
C PHE A 10 4.68 -11.59 7.66
N ASP A 11 3.65 -12.08 8.34
CA ASP A 11 2.47 -11.34 8.78
C ASP A 11 2.46 -11.04 10.28
N GLY A 12 3.60 -11.20 10.96
CA GLY A 12 3.75 -10.97 12.39
C GLY A 12 3.61 -12.22 13.23
N THR A 13 3.25 -13.36 12.63
CA THR A 13 3.03 -14.64 13.31
C THR A 13 4.03 -15.71 12.88
N CYS A 14 4.33 -16.64 13.79
CA CYS A 14 4.95 -17.91 13.47
C CYS A 14 3.96 -19.04 13.78
N LEU A 15 4.04 -20.14 13.03
CA LEU A 15 3.18 -21.30 13.22
C LEU A 15 3.44 -21.97 14.57
N THR A 16 4.72 -22.19 14.88
CA THR A 16 5.19 -22.80 16.14
C THR A 16 6.67 -22.46 16.36
N SER A 17 7.22 -22.89 17.48
CA SER A 17 8.66 -22.90 17.77
C SER A 17 9.16 -24.33 17.98
N MET A 18 10.47 -24.52 17.85
CA MET A 18 11.15 -25.79 18.09
C MET A 18 12.36 -25.52 18.98
N SER A 19 12.28 -25.85 20.26
CA SER A 19 13.34 -25.60 21.23
C SER A 19 14.52 -26.55 21.05
N ASP A 20 14.24 -27.81 20.69
CA ASP A 20 15.18 -28.90 20.38
C ASP A 20 15.64 -28.93 18.91
N ASP A 21 15.25 -27.91 18.13
CA ASP A 21 15.51 -27.77 16.69
C ASP A 21 14.88 -28.88 15.80
N MET A 22 14.08 -29.80 16.35
CA MET A 22 13.49 -30.93 15.62
C MET A 22 11.97 -31.00 15.70
N HIS A 23 11.38 -30.75 16.87
CA HIS A 23 9.97 -30.98 17.13
C HIS A 23 9.27 -29.69 17.56
N SER A 24 8.02 -29.53 17.12
CA SER A 24 7.13 -28.45 17.55
C SER A 24 6.95 -28.47 19.06
N ASP A 25 7.23 -27.37 19.75
CA ASP A 25 7.12 -27.25 21.21
C ASP A 25 5.70 -27.54 21.73
N TYR A 26 4.67 -27.38 20.88
CA TYR A 26 3.27 -27.53 21.26
C TYR A 26 2.60 -28.82 20.76
N GLY A 27 3.18 -29.49 19.77
CA GLY A 27 2.55 -30.65 19.13
C GLY A 27 3.48 -31.82 18.82
N GLY A 28 4.78 -31.68 19.08
CA GLY A 28 5.77 -32.74 18.88
C GLY A 28 6.06 -33.08 17.41
N GLU A 29 5.46 -32.40 16.43
CA GLU A 29 5.64 -32.72 15.02
C GLU A 29 6.97 -32.19 14.47
N THR A 30 7.57 -32.93 13.53
CA THR A 30 8.71 -32.46 12.73
C THR A 30 8.29 -31.41 11.70
N LEU A 31 9.26 -30.71 11.10
CA LEU A 31 8.96 -29.71 10.06
C LEU A 31 8.24 -30.33 8.85
N GLU A 32 8.62 -31.54 8.46
CA GLU A 32 8.01 -32.29 7.36
C GLU A 32 6.55 -32.62 7.67
N ALA A 33 6.27 -33.13 8.88
CA ALA A 33 4.90 -33.40 9.33
C ALA A 33 4.06 -32.12 9.39
N LEU A 34 4.64 -30.98 9.81
CA LEU A 34 3.97 -29.67 9.76
C LEU A 34 3.65 -29.24 8.31
N ARG A 35 4.56 -29.45 7.35
CA ARG A 35 4.31 -29.13 5.94
C ARG A 35 3.15 -29.93 5.36
N GLU A 36 3.07 -31.21 5.68
CA GLU A 36 1.96 -32.08 5.27
C GLU A 36 0.64 -31.67 5.94
N ARG A 37 0.64 -31.48 7.26
CA ARG A 37 -0.53 -31.08 8.06
C ARG A 37 -1.11 -29.75 7.60
N GLU A 38 -0.27 -28.74 7.41
CA GLU A 38 -0.66 -27.41 6.95
C GLU A 38 -0.86 -27.32 5.43
N LYS A 39 -0.58 -28.41 4.69
CA LYS A 39 -0.56 -28.44 3.22
C LYS A 39 0.26 -27.29 2.63
N ASN A 40 1.40 -26.99 3.27
CA ASN A 40 2.24 -25.84 2.93
C ASN A 40 3.72 -26.25 2.83
N PRO A 41 4.24 -26.49 1.61
CA PRO A 41 5.65 -26.88 1.43
C PRO A 41 6.63 -25.74 1.75
N TYR A 42 6.15 -24.50 1.87
CA TYR A 42 6.97 -23.31 2.08
C TYR A 42 7.28 -23.02 3.55
N LEU A 43 6.86 -23.88 4.47
CA LEU A 43 7.24 -23.76 5.88
C LEU A 43 8.74 -23.99 6.05
N VAL A 44 9.37 -23.10 6.80
CA VAL A 44 10.82 -23.14 7.08
C VAL A 44 11.08 -22.82 8.54
N ALA A 45 12.11 -23.45 9.11
CA ALA A 45 12.63 -23.11 10.42
C ALA A 45 13.62 -21.94 10.30
N VAL A 46 13.40 -20.86 11.06
CA VAL A 46 14.27 -19.68 11.10
C VAL A 46 14.87 -19.46 12.49
N SER A 47 16.10 -18.93 12.51
CA SER A 47 16.79 -18.59 13.76
C SER A 47 16.15 -17.38 14.46
N PRO A 48 16.38 -17.19 15.77
CA PRO A 48 15.93 -16.01 16.51
C PRO A 48 16.44 -14.69 15.92
N VAL A 49 17.67 -14.67 15.39
CA VAL A 49 18.25 -13.51 14.70
C VAL A 49 17.44 -13.18 13.43
N ARG A 50 17.12 -14.19 12.62
CA ARG A 50 16.29 -14.00 11.42
C ARG A 50 14.88 -13.55 11.79
N MET A 51 14.29 -14.14 12.83
CA MET A 51 12.97 -13.74 13.34
C MET A 51 12.95 -12.26 13.76
N THR A 52 13.97 -11.80 14.48
CA THR A 52 14.10 -10.39 14.88
C THR A 52 14.09 -9.44 13.68
N LEU A 53 14.76 -9.81 12.57
CA LEU A 53 14.75 -9.03 11.33
C LEU A 53 13.37 -9.01 10.66
N LEU A 54 12.66 -10.14 10.66
CA LEU A 54 11.31 -10.25 10.11
C LEU A 54 10.31 -9.41 10.90
N VAL A 55 10.34 -9.50 12.24
CA VAL A 55 9.56 -8.66 13.14
C VAL A 55 9.83 -7.18 12.87
N LYS A 56 11.11 -6.75 12.80
CA LYS A 56 11.46 -5.36 12.49
C LYS A 56 10.89 -4.88 11.15
N ARG A 57 10.89 -5.74 10.13
CA ARG A 57 10.30 -5.44 8.81
C ARG A 57 8.78 -5.35 8.88
N TYR A 58 8.13 -6.25 9.62
CA TYR A 58 6.69 -6.24 9.83
C TYR A 58 6.22 -5.02 10.61
N THR A 59 6.92 -4.64 11.68
CA THR A 59 6.68 -3.39 12.42
C THR A 59 6.69 -2.17 11.47
N ARG A 60 7.62 -2.13 10.50
CA ARG A 60 7.64 -1.06 9.48
C ARG A 60 6.45 -1.10 8.51
N ALA A 61 5.92 -2.29 8.23
CA ALA A 61 4.72 -2.43 7.42
C ALA A 61 3.50 -1.89 8.16
N LEU A 62 3.38 -2.16 9.46
CA LEU A 62 2.29 -1.64 10.30
C LEU A 62 2.30 -0.11 10.42
N CYS A 63 3.47 0.55 10.31
CA CYS A 63 3.58 2.01 10.25
C CYS A 63 3.04 2.60 8.93
N LYS A 64 1.72 2.55 8.73
CA LYS A 64 1.01 3.15 7.59
C LYS A 64 1.02 4.69 7.67
N PRO A 65 0.75 5.41 6.58
CA PRO A 65 0.48 6.85 6.64
C PRO A 65 -0.64 7.18 7.63
N PHE A 66 -0.65 8.42 8.13
CA PHE A 66 -1.80 8.88 8.91
C PHE A 66 -3.05 8.87 8.04
N HIS A 67 -4.16 8.51 8.67
CA HIS A 67 -5.50 8.63 8.12
C HIS A 67 -6.33 9.46 9.07
N GLU A 68 -7.34 10.12 8.52
CA GLU A 68 -8.27 10.94 9.27
C GLU A 68 -9.25 10.03 10.01
N ILE A 69 -9.57 10.40 11.24
CA ILE A 69 -10.57 9.77 12.10
C ILE A 69 -11.60 10.82 12.51
N THR A 70 -12.75 10.38 13.02
CA THR A 70 -13.75 11.33 13.52
C THR A 70 -13.31 11.89 14.88
N GLU A 71 -13.92 13.01 15.26
CA GLU A 71 -13.73 13.64 16.56
C GLU A 71 -14.10 12.68 17.70
N GLU A 72 -15.26 12.01 17.58
CA GLU A 72 -15.74 11.05 18.56
C GLU A 72 -14.72 9.92 18.75
N ARG A 73 -14.15 9.42 17.65
CA ARG A 73 -13.15 8.36 17.72
C ARG A 73 -11.84 8.84 18.36
N TYR A 74 -11.47 10.10 18.17
CA TYR A 74 -10.28 10.69 18.79
C TYR A 74 -10.43 10.74 20.32
N TYR A 75 -11.56 11.27 20.80
CA TYR A 75 -11.81 11.37 22.25
C TYR A 75 -12.06 10.00 22.88
N GLU A 76 -12.74 9.07 22.21
CA GLU A 76 -12.86 7.68 22.67
C GLU A 76 -11.49 7.05 22.94
N LEU A 77 -10.53 7.26 22.03
CA LEU A 77 -9.17 6.75 22.17
C LEU A 77 -8.37 7.46 23.28
N LEU A 78 -8.66 8.73 23.53
CA LEU A 78 -8.00 9.54 24.57
C LEU A 78 -8.51 9.18 25.97
N GLU A 79 -9.81 8.93 26.11
CA GLU A 79 -10.51 8.74 27.39
C GLU A 79 -10.58 7.27 27.84
N CYS A 80 -10.39 6.32 26.93
CA CYS A 80 -10.50 4.89 27.26
C CYS A 80 -9.47 4.45 28.31
N LEU A 81 -8.20 4.89 28.18
CA LEU A 81 -7.11 4.60 29.11
C LEU A 81 -6.13 5.78 29.15
N PRO A 82 -5.43 6.02 30.28
CA PRO A 82 -4.40 7.02 30.37
C PRO A 82 -3.38 6.88 29.21
N PRO A 83 -3.10 7.95 28.45
CA PRO A 83 -2.16 7.88 27.34
C PRO A 83 -0.79 7.36 27.76
N ALA A 84 -0.22 6.47 26.95
CA ALA A 84 1.12 5.92 27.21
C ALA A 84 2.21 7.02 27.17
N ARG A 85 1.94 8.09 26.41
CA ARG A 85 2.75 9.32 26.33
C ARG A 85 1.95 10.38 25.58
N MET A 86 2.06 11.65 25.99
CA MET A 86 1.33 12.74 25.33
C MET A 86 2.07 14.08 25.36
N GLN A 87 1.59 15.01 24.54
CA GLN A 87 1.84 16.45 24.53
C GLN A 87 0.51 17.17 24.33
N SER A 88 0.53 18.50 24.17
CA SER A 88 -0.68 19.31 24.01
C SER A 88 -1.50 18.95 22.77
N ASP A 89 -0.85 18.55 21.66
CA ASP A 89 -1.47 18.39 20.34
C ASP A 89 -1.50 16.94 19.84
N TRP A 90 -0.89 16.01 20.58
CA TRP A 90 -0.86 14.60 20.21
C TRP A 90 -0.70 13.68 21.43
N PHE A 91 -1.13 12.44 21.28
CA PHE A 91 -0.98 11.41 22.29
C PHE A 91 -0.80 10.02 21.69
N PHE A 92 -0.14 9.14 22.43
CA PHE A 92 -0.17 7.70 22.21
C PHE A 92 -1.25 7.09 23.09
N VAL A 93 -2.14 6.30 22.50
CA VAL A 93 -3.16 5.51 23.23
C VAL A 93 -2.50 4.66 24.33
N GLY A 94 -3.20 4.39 25.43
CA GLY A 94 -2.64 3.71 26.61
C GLY A 94 -2.10 2.30 26.35
N GLU A 95 -2.62 1.59 25.36
CA GLU A 95 -2.25 0.20 25.06
C GLU A 95 -1.54 0.02 23.72
N PRO A 96 -0.55 -0.89 23.66
CA PRO A 96 0.14 -1.22 22.42
C PRO A 96 -0.76 -2.00 21.48
N TYR A 97 -0.70 -1.66 20.19
CA TYR A 97 -1.27 -2.47 19.11
C TYR A 97 -0.42 -3.72 18.84
N TYR A 98 0.91 -3.55 18.75
CA TYR A 98 1.84 -4.66 18.49
C TYR A 98 3.22 -4.35 19.06
N ARG A 99 3.62 -5.09 20.10
CA ARG A 99 4.89 -4.89 20.82
C ARG A 99 5.02 -3.44 21.32
N ASN A 100 5.85 -2.64 20.66
CA ASN A 100 6.10 -1.24 21.01
C ASN A 100 5.41 -0.25 20.04
N LEU A 101 4.55 -0.73 19.14
CA LEU A 101 3.70 0.11 18.30
C LEU A 101 2.42 0.44 19.02
N TYR A 102 2.11 1.73 19.07
CA TYR A 102 0.92 2.31 19.66
C TYR A 102 0.23 3.16 18.61
N ALA A 103 -1.07 3.37 18.77
CA ALA A 103 -1.78 4.37 17.98
C ALA A 103 -1.34 5.76 18.44
N LEU A 104 -0.70 6.52 17.55
CA LEU A 104 -0.42 7.94 17.70
C LEU A 104 -1.57 8.73 17.09
N CYS A 105 -2.22 9.53 17.92
CA CYS A 105 -3.31 10.42 17.53
C CYS A 105 -2.85 11.87 17.66
N PHE A 106 -3.27 12.74 16.74
CA PHE A 106 -3.04 14.17 16.83
C PHE A 106 -4.23 14.94 16.27
N GLU A 107 -4.40 16.17 16.76
CA GLU A 107 -5.37 17.14 16.26
C GLU A 107 -4.63 18.27 15.54
N SER A 108 -5.18 18.76 14.43
CA SER A 108 -4.67 19.93 13.73
C SER A 108 -5.78 20.54 12.88
N ASP A 109 -5.97 21.85 12.99
CA ASP A 109 -6.98 22.62 12.26
C ASP A 109 -8.41 22.06 12.42
N GLY A 110 -8.76 21.55 13.61
CA GLY A 110 -10.07 20.95 13.89
C GLY A 110 -10.27 19.58 13.22
N ARG A 111 -9.18 18.93 12.81
CA ARG A 111 -9.19 17.61 12.16
C ARG A 111 -8.35 16.63 12.97
N TYR A 112 -8.79 15.38 12.99
CA TYR A 112 -8.25 14.36 13.86
C TYR A 112 -7.62 13.24 13.04
N PHE A 113 -6.41 12.81 13.42
CA PHE A 113 -5.65 11.84 12.65
C PHE A 113 -5.07 10.75 13.53
N ARG A 114 -4.84 9.58 12.93
CA ARG A 114 -4.25 8.41 13.60
C ARG A 114 -3.25 7.68 12.72
N ALA A 115 -2.17 7.17 13.33
CA ALA A 115 -1.32 6.14 12.75
C ALA A 115 -0.58 5.31 13.80
N GLU A 116 -0.23 4.07 13.46
CA GLU A 116 0.60 3.22 14.30
C GLU A 116 2.06 3.69 14.26
N ARG A 117 2.63 4.04 15.43
CA ARG A 117 4.02 4.46 15.56
C ARG A 117 4.69 3.84 16.78
N PRO A 118 6.02 3.69 16.80
CA PRO A 118 6.73 3.26 18.00
C PRO A 118 6.58 4.30 19.11
N VAL A 119 6.21 3.89 20.32
CA VAL A 119 6.05 4.82 21.46
C VAL A 119 7.33 5.58 21.82
N ARG A 120 8.50 5.03 21.44
CA ARG A 120 9.83 5.64 21.65
C ARG A 120 10.21 6.66 20.57
N LEU A 121 9.34 6.98 19.62
CA LEU A 121 9.61 7.97 18.58
C LEU A 121 9.88 9.34 19.22
N SER A 122 10.94 10.06 18.81
CA SER A 122 11.28 11.35 19.41
C SER A 122 10.17 12.39 19.17
N ASN A 123 10.05 13.41 20.03
CA ASN A 123 9.13 14.53 19.78
C ASN A 123 9.43 15.20 18.43
N VAL A 124 10.71 15.39 18.08
CA VAL A 124 11.15 16.00 16.82
C VAL A 124 10.66 15.20 15.61
N GLU A 125 10.77 13.88 15.65
CA GLU A 125 10.26 13.00 14.58
C GLU A 125 8.74 13.01 14.49
N ILE A 126 8.02 13.10 15.62
CA ILE A 126 6.56 13.18 15.64
C ILE A 126 6.10 14.46 14.94
N TYR A 127 6.60 15.63 15.39
CA TYR A 127 6.28 16.91 14.79
C TYR A 127 6.65 16.99 13.31
N ARG A 128 7.79 16.40 12.91
CA ARG A 128 8.17 16.30 11.49
C ARG A 128 7.12 15.51 10.70
N GLN A 129 6.68 14.36 11.21
CA GLN A 129 5.70 13.54 10.51
C GLN A 129 4.31 14.16 10.44
N ILE A 130 3.88 14.86 11.50
CA ILE A 130 2.62 15.63 11.53
C ILE A 130 2.68 16.73 10.47
N ARG A 131 3.75 17.55 10.46
CA ARG A 131 3.93 18.62 9.48
C ARG A 131 3.92 18.09 8.03
N GLU A 132 4.73 17.07 7.75
CA GLU A 132 4.76 16.42 6.43
C GLU A 132 3.40 15.82 6.02
N HIS A 133 2.55 15.45 7.00
CA HIS A 133 1.20 14.99 6.72
C HIS A 133 0.27 16.16 6.39
N MET A 134 0.26 17.21 7.21
CA MET A 134 -0.61 18.37 7.04
C MET A 134 -0.29 19.16 5.77
N GLU A 135 0.99 19.27 5.39
CA GLU A 135 1.41 19.81 4.09
C GLU A 135 0.72 19.09 2.93
N LYS A 136 0.51 17.77 3.04
CA LYS A 136 -0.16 16.97 2.01
C LYS A 136 -1.67 17.07 2.05
N VAL A 137 -2.24 17.14 3.25
CA VAL A 137 -3.68 17.25 3.46
C VAL A 137 -4.24 18.49 2.76
N ASN A 138 -3.46 19.58 2.77
CA ASN A 138 -3.84 20.87 2.21
C ASN A 138 -3.41 21.04 0.73
N LEU A 139 -2.98 19.97 0.05
CA LEU A 139 -2.54 20.01 -1.34
C LEU A 139 -3.67 20.24 -2.33
N HIS A 140 -3.52 21.28 -3.15
CA HIS A 140 -4.38 21.56 -4.30
C HIS A 140 -3.60 21.75 -5.63
N PRO A 141 -2.77 20.79 -6.07
CA PRO A 141 -2.13 20.80 -7.38
C PRO A 141 -3.06 21.15 -8.55
N ALA A 142 -2.57 22.02 -9.43
CA ALA A 142 -3.26 22.43 -10.64
C ALA A 142 -3.31 21.27 -11.65
N ILE A 143 -4.44 21.10 -12.32
CA ILE A 143 -4.60 20.14 -13.42
C ILE A 143 -4.23 20.83 -14.73
N VAL A 144 -3.31 20.22 -15.48
CA VAL A 144 -2.79 20.75 -16.74
C VAL A 144 -3.21 19.84 -17.89
N LYS A 145 -3.76 20.43 -18.96
CA LYS A 145 -4.07 19.74 -20.21
C LYS A 145 -3.04 20.15 -21.25
N LYS A 146 -2.38 19.18 -21.89
CA LYS A 146 -1.45 19.47 -23.00
C LYS A 146 -2.19 19.46 -24.34
N ALA A 147 -1.51 19.93 -25.39
CA ALA A 147 -2.01 19.92 -26.75
C ALA A 147 -2.52 18.52 -27.13
N SER A 148 -3.70 18.47 -27.77
CA SER A 148 -4.27 17.22 -28.22
C SER A 148 -3.47 16.66 -29.39
N PHE A 149 -3.36 15.34 -29.47
CA PHE A 149 -2.79 14.66 -30.63
C PHE A 149 -3.77 13.62 -31.15
N VAL A 150 -3.52 13.18 -32.37
CA VAL A 150 -4.40 12.28 -33.10
C VAL A 150 -3.65 10.98 -33.37
N LYS A 151 -4.28 9.83 -33.14
CA LYS A 151 -3.69 8.51 -33.35
C LYS A 151 -4.70 7.56 -33.97
N TYR A 152 -4.28 6.79 -34.97
CA TYR A 152 -5.09 5.67 -35.46
C TYR A 152 -5.06 4.52 -34.45
N VAL A 153 -6.24 4.01 -34.10
CA VAL A 153 -6.37 3.01 -33.05
C VAL A 153 -7.17 1.82 -33.59
N ASN A 154 -6.50 0.67 -33.71
CA ASN A 154 -7.04 -0.54 -34.33
C ASN A 154 -8.36 -1.01 -33.69
N TRP A 155 -8.50 -0.92 -32.36
CA TRP A 155 -9.71 -1.38 -31.68
C TRP A 155 -10.94 -0.52 -32.02
N TYR A 156 -10.73 0.75 -32.33
CA TYR A 156 -11.78 1.64 -32.84
C TYR A 156 -11.92 1.58 -34.37
N LYS A 157 -10.95 0.97 -35.08
CA LYS A 157 -10.75 1.04 -36.54
C LYS A 157 -10.79 2.47 -37.09
N LYS A 158 -10.43 3.45 -36.25
CA LYS A 158 -10.62 4.88 -36.50
C LYS A 158 -9.51 5.69 -35.86
N THR A 159 -9.45 6.93 -36.30
CA THR A 159 -8.56 7.96 -35.80
C THR A 159 -9.19 8.63 -34.57
N VAL A 160 -8.53 8.52 -33.42
CA VAL A 160 -9.00 9.04 -32.12
C VAL A 160 -8.18 10.26 -31.73
N THR A 161 -8.83 11.26 -31.15
CA THR A 161 -8.15 12.41 -30.55
C THR A 161 -7.88 12.14 -29.08
N TYR A 162 -6.66 12.38 -28.65
CA TYR A 162 -6.23 12.24 -27.26
C TYR A 162 -5.84 13.59 -26.67
N ILE A 163 -6.35 13.88 -25.48
CA ILE A 163 -5.97 15.06 -24.70
C ILE A 163 -5.20 14.56 -23.47
N PRO A 164 -3.88 14.81 -23.37
CA PRO A 164 -3.10 14.40 -22.21
C PRO A 164 -3.43 15.22 -20.97
N TYR A 165 -3.78 14.55 -19.86
CA TYR A 165 -3.99 15.17 -18.56
C TYR A 165 -2.79 14.95 -17.66
N TYR A 166 -2.41 16.03 -16.98
CA TYR A 166 -1.34 16.09 -16.01
C TYR A 166 -1.79 16.84 -14.76
N PHE A 167 -0.97 16.79 -13.71
CA PHE A 167 -1.05 17.75 -12.62
C PHE A 167 0.34 18.30 -12.29
N GLU A 168 0.38 19.53 -11.77
CA GLU A 168 1.63 20.20 -11.41
C GLU A 168 1.80 20.25 -9.89
N TYR A 169 2.95 19.76 -9.42
CA TYR A 169 3.30 19.76 -8.01
C TYR A 169 4.81 19.90 -7.82
N GLY A 170 5.23 20.79 -6.92
CA GLY A 170 6.65 21.00 -6.60
C GLY A 170 7.52 21.39 -7.80
N GLY A 171 6.97 22.20 -8.72
CA GLY A 171 7.65 22.61 -9.96
C GLY A 171 7.82 21.50 -10.99
N LYS A 172 7.15 20.35 -10.81
CA LYS A 172 7.16 19.21 -11.74
C LYS A 172 5.75 18.91 -12.23
N ILE A 173 5.67 18.35 -13.44
CA ILE A 173 4.42 17.92 -14.05
C ILE A 173 4.35 16.39 -14.07
N TYR A 174 3.19 15.84 -13.72
CA TYR A 174 2.99 14.40 -13.57
C TYR A 174 1.87 13.93 -14.48
N PHE A 175 2.15 12.91 -15.31
CA PHE A 175 1.16 12.37 -16.24
C PHE A 175 0.10 11.54 -15.53
N LEU A 176 -1.19 11.84 -15.78
CA LEU A 176 -2.32 11.09 -15.24
C LEU A 176 -2.84 10.05 -16.24
N LYS A 177 -3.51 10.49 -17.30
CA LYS A 177 -4.13 9.64 -18.34
C LYS A 177 -4.37 10.50 -19.59
N ASN A 178 -4.40 9.88 -20.76
CA ASN A 178 -4.95 10.52 -21.96
C ASN A 178 -6.47 10.39 -21.97
N LEU A 179 -7.19 11.49 -22.12
CA LEU A 179 -8.62 11.46 -22.41
C LEU A 179 -8.82 11.16 -23.90
N ALA A 180 -9.42 10.01 -24.22
CA ALA A 180 -9.87 9.73 -25.58
C ALA A 180 -11.16 10.52 -25.88
N THR A 181 -11.22 11.13 -27.06
CA THR A 181 -12.41 11.82 -27.57
C THR A 181 -12.47 11.69 -29.09
N ARG A 182 -13.64 11.99 -29.67
CA ARG A 182 -13.93 11.79 -31.10
C ARG A 182 -13.71 10.32 -31.49
N THR A 183 -14.10 9.41 -30.60
CA THR A 183 -14.01 7.96 -30.82
C THR A 183 -14.99 7.46 -31.89
N GLY A 184 -15.89 8.33 -32.37
CA GLY A 184 -16.97 7.99 -33.28
C GLY A 184 -18.20 7.41 -32.58
N SER A 185 -18.23 7.43 -31.24
CA SER A 185 -19.36 7.06 -30.40
C SER A 185 -19.56 8.11 -29.31
N GLU A 186 -20.73 8.76 -29.28
CA GLU A 186 -21.05 9.72 -28.22
C GLU A 186 -21.06 9.03 -26.84
N PHE A 187 -21.57 7.80 -26.78
CA PHE A 187 -21.55 6.99 -25.57
C PHE A 187 -20.12 6.70 -25.11
N GLY A 188 -19.23 6.30 -26.02
CA GLY A 188 -17.81 6.07 -25.73
C GLY A 188 -17.11 7.32 -25.20
N ASP A 189 -17.29 8.46 -25.88
CA ASP A 189 -16.74 9.74 -25.46
C ASP A 189 -17.27 10.17 -24.08
N ARG A 190 -18.56 9.97 -23.82
CA ARG A 190 -19.17 10.27 -22.51
C ARG A 190 -18.60 9.38 -21.41
N ARG A 191 -18.42 8.08 -21.69
CA ARG A 191 -17.79 7.14 -20.76
C ARG A 191 -16.36 7.55 -20.41
N GLU A 192 -15.54 7.87 -21.40
CA GLU A 192 -14.14 8.32 -21.17
C GLU A 192 -14.07 9.60 -20.33
N ARG A 193 -14.98 10.56 -20.56
CA ARG A 193 -15.09 11.76 -19.72
C ARG A 193 -15.47 11.42 -18.27
N ASN A 194 -16.42 10.50 -18.08
CA ASN A 194 -16.84 10.06 -16.75
C ASN A 194 -15.71 9.34 -16.00
N GLU A 195 -14.98 8.46 -16.69
CA GLU A 195 -13.81 7.77 -16.15
C GLU A 195 -12.71 8.78 -15.76
N MET A 196 -12.38 9.75 -16.62
CA MET A 196 -11.42 10.81 -16.30
C MET A 196 -11.86 11.62 -15.08
N ALA A 197 -13.13 12.00 -14.99
CA ALA A 197 -13.66 12.72 -13.84
C ALA A 197 -13.57 11.89 -12.55
N ALA A 198 -13.84 10.58 -12.62
CA ALA A 198 -13.68 9.68 -11.48
C ALA A 198 -12.21 9.57 -11.03
N LEU A 199 -11.26 9.44 -11.97
CA LEU A 199 -9.83 9.41 -11.67
C LEU A 199 -9.34 10.73 -11.04
N LEU A 200 -9.80 11.88 -11.53
CA LEU A 200 -9.45 13.18 -10.94
C LEU A 200 -9.98 13.33 -9.51
N ARG A 201 -11.19 12.84 -9.21
CA ARG A 201 -11.72 12.81 -7.83
C ARG A 201 -10.92 11.87 -6.95
N ASN A 202 -10.57 10.68 -7.45
CA ASN A 202 -9.74 9.73 -6.73
C ASN A 202 -8.35 10.27 -6.43
N LEU A 203 -7.69 10.91 -7.40
CA LEU A 203 -6.40 11.57 -7.23
C LEU A 203 -6.45 12.64 -6.13
N ARG A 204 -7.49 13.48 -6.12
CA ARG A 204 -7.70 14.49 -5.07
C ARG A 204 -7.94 13.85 -3.70
N GLY A 205 -8.81 12.84 -3.62
CA GLY A 205 -9.08 12.11 -2.37
C GLY A 205 -7.82 11.44 -1.80
N ASN A 206 -6.93 10.98 -2.66
CA ASN A 206 -5.65 10.37 -2.30
C ASN A 206 -4.50 11.40 -2.17
N ARG A 207 -4.83 12.71 -2.09
CA ARG A 207 -3.88 13.80 -1.88
C ARG A 207 -2.74 13.80 -2.88
N TYR A 208 -3.06 13.45 -4.12
CA TYR A 208 -2.14 13.38 -5.26
C TYR A 208 -0.96 12.40 -5.08
N GLU A 209 -1.02 11.50 -4.08
CA GLU A 209 0.04 10.51 -3.86
C GLU A 209 -0.07 9.32 -4.82
N TYR A 210 -1.30 8.95 -5.20
CA TYR A 210 -1.58 7.88 -6.15
C TYR A 210 -2.98 7.99 -6.75
N CYS A 211 -3.24 7.24 -7.82
CA CYS A 211 -4.56 7.08 -8.42
C CYS A 211 -4.85 5.59 -8.67
N THR A 212 -6.08 5.16 -8.41
CA THR A 212 -6.55 3.80 -8.63
C THR A 212 -7.33 3.73 -9.94
N PHE A 213 -6.81 2.99 -10.91
CA PHE A 213 -7.47 2.79 -12.20
C PHE A 213 -8.56 1.72 -12.10
N TYR A 214 -8.19 0.58 -11.53
CA TYR A 214 -9.10 -0.51 -11.23
C TYR A 214 -8.52 -1.33 -10.08
N SER A 215 -9.37 -1.75 -9.15
CA SER A 215 -9.04 -2.71 -8.09
C SER A 215 -10.31 -3.03 -7.31
N GLN A 216 -10.32 -4.15 -6.59
CA GLN A 216 -11.38 -4.51 -5.66
C GLN A 216 -11.47 -3.54 -4.47
N LYS A 217 -10.36 -2.92 -4.07
CA LYS A 217 -10.31 -1.89 -3.04
C LYS A 217 -9.73 -0.61 -3.64
N LYS A 218 -10.40 0.52 -3.45
CA LYS A 218 -9.90 1.80 -3.99
C LYS A 218 -8.73 2.33 -3.17
N ASP A 219 -8.80 2.16 -1.85
CA ASP A 219 -7.68 2.46 -0.96
C ASP A 219 -6.64 1.33 -1.03
N ILE A 220 -5.39 1.72 -1.23
CA ILE A 220 -4.29 0.76 -1.45
C ILE A 220 -3.91 0.02 -0.16
N PHE A 221 -4.12 0.60 1.02
CA PHE A 221 -3.85 -0.06 2.29
C PHE A 221 -4.99 -1.00 2.68
N GLU A 222 -6.24 -0.64 2.37
CA GLU A 222 -7.39 -1.55 2.46
C GLU A 222 -7.23 -2.74 1.51
N PHE A 223 -6.65 -2.53 0.32
CA PHE A 223 -6.29 -3.62 -0.60
C PHE A 223 -5.33 -4.62 0.07
N PHE A 224 -4.26 -4.13 0.70
CA PHE A 224 -3.34 -5.00 1.44
C PHE A 224 -3.99 -5.67 2.66
N ASP A 225 -4.87 -4.97 3.38
CA ASP A 225 -5.63 -5.58 4.48
C ASP A 225 -6.55 -6.69 3.97
N TRP A 226 -7.21 -6.49 2.83
CA TRP A 226 -8.04 -7.49 2.18
C TRP A 226 -7.24 -8.73 1.75
N LEU A 227 -6.05 -8.55 1.15
CA LEU A 227 -5.17 -9.67 0.79
C LEU A 227 -4.75 -10.49 2.02
N ARG A 228 -4.32 -9.82 3.10
CA ARG A 228 -3.89 -10.48 4.33
C ARG A 228 -5.03 -11.25 5.01
N LYS A 229 -6.18 -10.59 5.20
CA LYS A 229 -7.34 -11.20 5.87
C LYS A 229 -7.80 -12.48 5.18
N ASN A 230 -7.73 -12.51 3.85
CA ASN A 230 -8.14 -13.67 3.05
C ASN A 230 -6.98 -14.61 2.69
N LYS A 231 -5.75 -14.32 3.15
CA LYS A 231 -4.52 -15.07 2.84
C LYS A 231 -4.27 -15.26 1.33
N TYR A 232 -4.67 -14.28 0.53
CA TYR A 232 -4.55 -14.28 -0.93
C TYR A 232 -3.13 -14.01 -1.42
N THR A 233 -2.90 -14.39 -2.67
CA THR A 233 -1.62 -14.37 -3.36
C THR A 233 -1.64 -13.39 -4.52
N LEU A 234 -0.64 -12.51 -4.56
CA LEU A 234 -0.40 -11.65 -5.69
C LEU A 234 0.31 -12.43 -6.80
N GLU A 235 -0.29 -12.45 -7.98
CA GLU A 235 0.30 -12.97 -9.19
C GLU A 235 1.15 -11.88 -9.87
N ILE A 236 2.40 -12.22 -10.16
CA ILE A 236 3.33 -11.36 -10.88
C ILE A 236 3.49 -11.91 -12.29
N GLN A 237 2.98 -11.12 -13.24
CA GLN A 237 3.01 -11.38 -14.68
C GLN A 237 4.02 -10.42 -15.33
N GLY A 238 5.28 -10.85 -15.45
CA GLY A 238 6.38 -9.95 -15.80
C GLY A 238 6.88 -9.17 -14.59
N ASP A 239 6.62 -7.85 -14.55
CA ASP A 239 7.04 -6.96 -13.47
C ASP A 239 5.83 -6.47 -12.66
N LEU A 240 5.96 -6.47 -11.33
CA LEU A 240 4.92 -5.94 -10.43
C LEU A 240 4.87 -4.40 -10.43
N PHE A 241 5.94 -3.78 -10.92
CA PHE A 241 6.15 -2.33 -10.93
C PHE A 241 6.71 -1.88 -12.26
N ASP A 242 5.92 -1.10 -13.00
CA ASP A 242 6.36 -0.43 -14.21
C ASP A 242 6.69 1.03 -13.91
N PHE A 243 7.96 1.39 -14.03
CA PHE A 243 8.42 2.76 -13.82
C PHE A 243 8.29 3.55 -15.12
N ALA A 244 7.73 4.75 -15.05
CA ALA A 244 7.80 5.68 -16.16
C ALA A 244 9.26 6.01 -16.49
N ASP A 245 9.55 6.23 -17.78
CA ASP A 245 10.92 6.52 -18.26
C ASP A 245 11.54 7.74 -17.55
N ASP A 246 10.72 8.75 -17.28
CA ASP A 246 11.09 9.98 -16.58
C ASP A 246 11.08 9.85 -15.04
N ARG A 247 10.77 8.66 -14.53
CA ARG A 247 10.60 8.35 -13.10
C ARG A 247 9.56 9.24 -12.38
N SER A 248 8.61 9.83 -13.13
CA SER A 248 7.54 10.66 -12.55
C SER A 248 6.53 9.85 -11.74
N HIS A 249 6.33 8.58 -12.10
CA HIS A 249 5.43 7.66 -11.42
C HIS A 249 5.87 6.20 -11.58
N VAL A 250 5.25 5.34 -10.78
CA VAL A 250 5.34 3.89 -10.89
C VAL A 250 3.95 3.28 -10.89
N ASP A 251 3.66 2.43 -11.87
CA ASP A 251 2.43 1.67 -11.93
C ASP A 251 2.63 0.35 -11.16
N PHE A 252 1.84 0.16 -10.10
CA PHE A 252 1.72 -1.06 -9.33
C PHE A 252 0.47 -1.82 -9.80
N HIS A 253 0.67 -2.92 -10.50
CA HIS A 253 -0.41 -3.67 -11.12
C HIS A 253 -0.12 -5.18 -11.15
N GLY A 254 -1.16 -5.97 -11.37
CA GLY A 254 -1.08 -7.43 -11.39
C GLY A 254 -2.44 -8.07 -11.15
N ASN A 255 -2.43 -9.36 -10.80
CA ASN A 255 -3.65 -10.12 -10.49
C ASN A 255 -3.60 -10.69 -9.07
N VAL A 256 -4.78 -11.04 -8.55
CA VAL A 256 -4.95 -11.77 -7.29
C VAL A 256 -5.41 -13.19 -7.65
N CYS A 257 -4.58 -14.19 -7.38
CA CYS A 257 -4.76 -15.55 -7.90
C CYS A 257 -6.12 -16.14 -7.53
N GLU A 258 -6.46 -16.10 -6.24
CA GLU A 258 -7.64 -16.77 -5.69
C GLU A 258 -8.95 -16.06 -6.04
N TYR A 259 -8.88 -14.81 -6.48
CA TYR A 259 -10.04 -13.98 -6.78
C TYR A 259 -10.15 -13.62 -8.27
N SER A 260 -9.17 -14.05 -9.09
CA SER A 260 -9.05 -13.73 -10.52
C SER A 260 -9.31 -12.26 -10.84
N ALA A 261 -8.84 -11.36 -9.98
CA ALA A 261 -9.07 -9.92 -10.10
C ALA A 261 -7.79 -9.16 -10.39
N VAL A 262 -7.87 -8.35 -11.43
CA VAL A 262 -6.82 -7.42 -11.83
C VAL A 262 -6.86 -6.16 -10.95
N PHE A 263 -5.69 -5.59 -10.67
CA PHE A 263 -5.56 -4.30 -10.00
C PHE A 263 -4.51 -3.42 -10.68
N HIS A 264 -4.68 -2.10 -10.58
CA HIS A 264 -3.73 -1.11 -11.06
C HIS A 264 -3.85 0.19 -10.25
N TYR A 265 -2.73 0.54 -9.63
CA TYR A 265 -2.50 1.79 -8.93
C TYR A 265 -1.31 2.51 -9.56
N ARG A 266 -1.46 3.80 -9.88
CA ARG A 266 -0.37 4.66 -10.28
C ARG A 266 0.10 5.49 -9.11
N ILE A 267 1.37 5.37 -8.73
CA ILE A 267 1.95 5.98 -7.53
C ILE A 267 2.91 7.10 -7.94
N TYR A 268 2.69 8.31 -7.42
CA TYR A 268 3.52 9.49 -7.67
C TYR A 268 4.46 9.80 -6.49
N SER A 269 4.06 9.39 -5.27
CA SER A 269 4.80 9.68 -4.05
C SER A 269 5.85 8.61 -3.74
N ARG A 270 7.13 9.03 -3.69
CA ARG A 270 8.24 8.17 -3.25
C ARG A 270 8.07 7.66 -1.81
N LYS A 271 7.50 8.49 -0.92
CA LYS A 271 7.23 8.10 0.47
C LYS A 271 6.17 7.01 0.52
N LEU A 272 5.06 7.17 -0.21
CA LEU A 272 4.01 6.17 -0.32
C LEU A 272 4.54 4.86 -0.91
N PHE A 273 5.37 4.93 -1.95
CA PHE A 273 6.00 3.75 -2.54
C PHE A 273 6.80 2.96 -1.49
N GLY A 274 7.54 3.63 -0.60
CA GLY A 274 8.22 2.98 0.53
C GLY A 274 7.27 2.22 1.46
N HIS A 275 6.08 2.75 1.75
CA HIS A 275 5.07 2.05 2.53
C HIS A 275 4.53 0.81 1.78
N ILE A 276 4.29 0.91 0.47
CA ILE A 276 3.85 -0.21 -0.37
C ILE A 276 4.88 -1.34 -0.39
N ILE A 277 6.18 -1.01 -0.51
CA ILE A 277 7.26 -2.01 -0.43
C ILE A 277 7.27 -2.72 0.93
N ASN A 278 6.97 -2.01 2.03
CA ASN A 278 6.85 -2.65 3.34
C ASN A 278 5.62 -3.57 3.40
N GLN A 279 4.48 -3.16 2.86
CA GLN A 279 3.26 -3.97 2.80
C GLN A 279 3.46 -5.26 1.98
N LEU A 280 4.20 -5.20 0.86
CA LEU A 280 4.48 -6.38 0.04
C LEU A 280 5.25 -7.49 0.74
N ARG A 281 5.93 -7.19 1.86
CA ARG A 281 6.64 -8.20 2.67
C ARG A 281 5.69 -9.04 3.51
N THR A 282 4.43 -8.62 3.65
CA THR A 282 3.43 -9.27 4.49
C THR A 282 2.38 -10.04 3.69
N VAL A 283 2.54 -10.17 2.37
CA VAL A 283 1.58 -10.84 1.49
C VAL A 283 2.29 -11.86 0.61
N LYS A 284 1.58 -12.95 0.29
CA LYS A 284 2.08 -14.00 -0.61
C LYS A 284 2.24 -13.43 -2.01
N ARG A 285 3.28 -13.87 -2.71
CA ARG A 285 3.55 -13.53 -4.10
C ARG A 285 3.92 -14.79 -4.86
N TYR A 286 3.47 -14.87 -6.11
CA TYR A 286 3.75 -15.95 -7.03
C TYR A 286 4.16 -15.35 -8.39
N HIS A 287 5.27 -15.81 -8.95
CA HIS A 287 5.71 -15.41 -10.29
C HIS A 287 5.16 -16.42 -11.29
N ALA A 288 4.25 -15.97 -12.16
CA ALA A 288 3.69 -16.81 -13.22
C ALA A 288 4.68 -16.97 -14.39
N TRP A 289 5.36 -15.89 -14.77
CA TRP A 289 6.55 -15.93 -15.63
C TRP A 289 7.43 -14.70 -15.40
N HIS A 290 8.70 -14.80 -15.80
CA HIS A 290 9.64 -13.67 -15.81
C HIS A 290 9.80 -13.11 -17.22
N LYS A 291 9.72 -11.78 -17.35
CA LYS A 291 10.15 -11.10 -18.58
C LYS A 291 11.65 -11.39 -18.76
N ARG A 292 12.05 -12.01 -19.87
CA ARG A 292 13.48 -12.18 -20.19
C ARG A 292 14.08 -10.76 -20.27
N ARG A 293 15.01 -10.45 -19.38
CA ARG A 293 15.80 -9.23 -19.50
C ARG A 293 16.73 -9.43 -20.69
N GLU A 294 16.49 -8.70 -21.77
CA GLU A 294 17.52 -8.49 -22.78
C GLU A 294 18.68 -7.75 -22.09
N ILE A 295 19.81 -8.45 -21.94
CA ILE A 295 21.05 -7.82 -21.51
C ILE A 295 21.45 -6.89 -22.65
N ARG A 296 21.32 -5.58 -22.42
CA ARG A 296 22.00 -4.57 -23.23
C ARG A 296 23.37 -4.30 -22.63
#